data_AF-A0A0F2L8X6-F1
#
_entry.id   AF-A0A0F2L8X6-F1
#
_cell.length_a   1.000
_cell.length_b   1.000
_cell.length_c   1.000
_cell.angle_alpha   90.00
_cell.angle_beta   90.00
_cell.angle_gamma   90.00
#
_symmetry.space_group_name_H-M   'P 1'
#
loop_
_entity.id
_entity.type
_entity.pdbx_description
1 polymer ?
#
loop_
_entity_poly.entity_id
_entity_poly.type
_entity_poly.pdbx_seq_one_letter_code
_entity_poly.pdbx_strand_id
1 'polypeptide(L)'
;MILQAVPTSTNSALYWILSIIVWFGIIYLFQEVYYMQRPLWQIGGFLSYLGQMIRNAANDISTHMERLKKPDVQKKDVEDVIRRMMDFVVISPTNLDPYGIVPKYKNILNAYESASNSEVAKVLGDNTVAVKNFSTALEALSQINLLYKIIDHYYRIAKKYKLYAYALQISMFIPLLKEASDALNGAVTAFIKGIPVGDGAGPLVAYNVIRACAQPVAHEAVKDTAVVECDLEGRKLYVVKAMGPGSTVGRPDEGVEYIFEKLGVRPKYLITVDAALKLEGEKTGEIAEGVGVAMGGIGAEKFNIESIATKYG
;
A
#
# COMPACT_ATOMS: atom_id res chain seq x y z
N MET A 1 -44.04 -3.29 56.95
CA MET A 1 -45.39 -3.55 57.52
C MET A 1 -46.32 -2.61 56.79
N ILE A 2 -47.24 -3.04 55.93
CA ILE A 2 -48.22 -4.10 56.12
C ILE A 2 -48.26 -4.97 54.85
N LEU A 3 -48.00 -6.27 55.03
CA LEU A 3 -48.40 -7.30 54.08
C LEU A 3 -49.92 -7.22 53.92
N GLN A 4 -50.40 -6.91 52.72
CA GLN A 4 -51.74 -7.32 52.32
C GLN A 4 -51.59 -8.41 51.27
N ALA A 5 -52.13 -9.58 51.64
CA ALA A 5 -52.08 -10.81 50.90
C ALA A 5 -52.59 -10.61 49.47
N VAL A 6 -51.70 -10.83 48.50
CA VAL A 6 -52.08 -11.00 47.11
C VAL A 6 -52.89 -12.30 47.04
N PRO A 7 -54.15 -12.30 46.58
CA PRO A 7 -54.84 -13.54 46.34
C PRO A 7 -54.09 -14.24 45.21
N THR A 8 -53.57 -15.43 45.50
CA THR A 8 -52.96 -16.36 44.54
C THR A 8 -54.05 -16.86 43.59
N SER A 9 -54.51 -15.98 42.70
CA SER A 9 -55.16 -16.43 41.47
C SER A 9 -54.06 -16.99 40.59
N THR A 10 -54.11 -18.28 40.28
CA THR A 10 -53.27 -18.92 39.26
C THR A 10 -53.23 -18.12 37.95
N ASN A 11 -54.25 -17.30 37.68
CA ASN A 11 -54.31 -16.35 36.58
C ASN A 11 -53.21 -15.26 36.64
N SER A 12 -52.89 -14.66 37.79
CA SER A 12 -51.90 -13.57 37.85
C SER A 12 -50.48 -14.07 37.55
N ALA A 13 -50.09 -15.22 38.08
CA ALA A 13 -48.79 -15.84 37.79
C ALA A 13 -48.68 -16.25 36.31
N LEU A 14 -49.76 -16.78 35.71
CA LEU A 14 -49.80 -17.15 34.31
C LEU A 14 -49.67 -15.92 33.39
N TYR A 15 -50.33 -14.79 33.73
CA TYR A 15 -50.17 -13.52 33.00
C TYR A 15 -48.73 -12.97 33.09
N TRP A 16 -48.08 -13.07 34.25
CA TRP A 16 -46.68 -12.67 34.39
C TRP A 16 -45.73 -13.56 33.57
N ILE A 17 -45.95 -14.87 33.56
CA ILE A 17 -45.14 -15.79 32.75
C ILE A 17 -45.35 -15.53 31.26
N LEU A 18 -46.60 -15.36 30.82
CA LEU A 18 -46.93 -15.04 29.42
C LEU A 18 -46.35 -13.70 28.99
N SER A 19 -46.44 -12.66 29.84
CA SER A 19 -45.86 -11.36 29.52
C SER A 19 -44.34 -11.42 29.41
N ILE A 20 -43.67 -12.18 30.29
CA ILE A 20 -42.23 -12.45 30.21
C ILE A 20 -41.88 -13.16 28.90
N ILE A 21 -42.60 -14.22 28.53
CA ILE A 21 -42.36 -14.95 27.28
C ILE A 21 -42.54 -14.03 26.06
N VAL A 22 -43.59 -13.20 26.05
CA VAL A 22 -43.82 -12.22 24.98
C VAL A 22 -42.69 -11.19 24.92
N TRP A 23 -42.25 -10.65 26.05
CA TRP A 23 -41.13 -9.71 26.10
C TRP A 23 -39.82 -10.33 25.61
N PHE A 24 -39.49 -11.55 26.03
CA PHE A 24 -38.32 -12.27 25.54
C PHE A 24 -38.43 -12.59 24.03
N GLY A 25 -39.63 -12.95 23.55
CA GLY A 25 -39.87 -13.16 22.12
C GLY A 25 -39.66 -11.89 21.29
N ILE A 26 -40.14 -10.74 21.78
CA ILE A 26 -39.92 -9.43 21.14
C ILE A 26 -38.43 -9.10 21.12
N ILE A 27 -37.72 -9.25 22.25
CA ILE A 27 -36.27 -8.99 22.34
C ILE A 27 -35.51 -9.87 21.36
N TYR A 28 -35.84 -11.16 21.26
CA TYR A 28 -35.21 -12.09 20.33
C TYR A 28 -35.41 -11.66 18.86
N LEU A 29 -36.63 -11.27 18.47
CA LEU A 29 -36.90 -10.77 17.12
C LEU A 29 -36.14 -9.48 16.82
N PHE A 30 -36.09 -8.53 17.77
CA PHE A 30 -35.29 -7.31 17.62
C PHE A 30 -33.81 -7.62 17.51
N GLN A 31 -33.33 -8.59 18.30
CA GLN A 31 -31.95 -9.03 18.32
C GLN A 31 -31.55 -9.58 16.94
N GLU A 32 -32.32 -10.47 16.33
CA GLU A 32 -32.02 -11.00 15.00
C GLU A 32 -31.95 -9.90 13.93
N VAL A 33 -32.94 -8.99 13.92
CA VAL A 33 -32.95 -7.85 12.99
C VAL A 33 -31.72 -6.97 13.21
N TYR A 34 -31.35 -6.71 14.46
CA TYR A 34 -30.18 -5.92 14.81
C TYR A 34 -28.89 -6.59 14.36
N TYR A 35 -28.71 -7.89 14.60
CA TYR A 35 -27.53 -8.65 14.15
C TYR A 35 -27.39 -8.67 12.63
N MET A 36 -28.51 -8.69 11.90
CA MET A 36 -28.50 -8.61 10.43
C MET A 36 -28.18 -7.20 9.91
N GLN A 37 -28.67 -6.15 10.58
CA GLN A 37 -28.51 -4.77 10.12
C GLN A 37 -27.20 -4.12 10.53
N ARG A 38 -26.67 -4.44 11.72
CA ARG A 38 -25.45 -3.82 12.27
C ARG A 38 -24.25 -3.93 11.33
N PRO A 39 -23.90 -5.09 10.73
CA PRO A 39 -22.79 -5.18 9.78
C PRO A 39 -22.99 -4.29 8.56
N LEU A 40 -24.23 -4.20 8.04
CA LEU A 40 -24.55 -3.35 6.89
C LEU A 40 -24.38 -1.86 7.22
N TRP A 41 -24.73 -1.42 8.44
CA TRP A 41 -24.49 -0.05 8.87
C TRP A 41 -23.00 0.25 9.04
N GLN A 42 -22.23 -0.68 9.61
CA GLN A 42 -20.77 -0.54 9.73
C GLN A 42 -20.10 -0.39 8.37
N ILE A 43 -20.47 -1.24 7.40
CA ILE A 43 -19.95 -1.14 6.03
C ILE A 43 -20.37 0.19 5.38
N GLY A 44 -21.64 0.60 5.53
CA GLY A 44 -22.11 1.89 5.00
C GLY A 44 -21.35 3.09 5.59
N GLY A 45 -21.05 3.05 6.89
CA GLY A 45 -20.21 4.04 7.55
C GLY A 45 -18.78 4.05 7.00
N PHE A 46 -18.19 2.86 6.83
CA PHE A 46 -16.85 2.73 6.26
C PHE A 46 -16.77 3.21 4.81
N LEU A 47 -17.77 2.92 3.97
CA LEU A 47 -17.88 3.46 2.61
C LEU A 47 -17.99 4.98 2.60
N SER A 48 -18.75 5.56 3.53
CA SER A 48 -18.87 7.01 3.66
C SER A 48 -17.53 7.65 4.02
N TYR A 49 -16.80 7.01 4.95
CA TYR A 49 -15.46 7.39 5.36
C TYR A 49 -14.45 7.31 4.19
N LEU A 50 -14.38 6.19 3.46
CA LEU A 50 -13.53 6.05 2.27
C LEU A 50 -13.89 7.08 1.19
N GLY A 51 -15.18 7.29 0.94
CA GLY A 51 -15.64 8.28 -0.04
C GLY A 51 -15.24 9.72 0.35
N GLN A 52 -15.26 10.06 1.64
CA GLN A 52 -14.78 11.35 2.13
C GLN A 52 -13.26 11.47 2.00
N MET A 53 -12.53 10.41 2.35
CA MET A 53 -11.08 10.33 2.21
C MET A 53 -10.64 10.54 0.75
N ILE A 54 -11.25 9.84 -0.21
CA ILE A 54 -10.96 10.00 -1.64
C ILE A 54 -11.19 11.44 -2.10
N ARG A 55 -12.32 12.06 -1.71
CA ARG A 55 -12.62 13.45 -2.08
C ARG A 55 -11.59 14.43 -1.50
N ASN A 56 -11.24 14.27 -0.23
CA ASN A 56 -10.27 15.14 0.44
C ASN A 56 -8.88 14.98 -0.20
N ALA A 57 -8.42 13.75 -0.40
CA ALA A 57 -7.14 13.44 -1.03
C ALA A 57 -7.06 13.98 -2.48
N ALA A 58 -8.13 13.80 -3.28
CA ALA A 58 -8.19 14.35 -4.63
C ALA A 58 -8.12 15.89 -4.64
N ASN A 59 -8.83 16.55 -3.71
CA ASN A 59 -8.78 18.01 -3.56
C ASN A 59 -7.39 18.49 -3.13
N ASP A 60 -6.74 17.78 -2.21
CA ASP A 60 -5.38 18.10 -1.74
C ASP A 60 -4.37 17.97 -2.89
N ILE A 61 -4.43 16.86 -3.65
CA ILE A 61 -3.61 16.66 -4.85
C ILE A 61 -3.87 17.80 -5.86
N SER A 62 -5.12 18.08 -6.18
CA SER A 62 -5.50 19.14 -7.14
C SER A 62 -4.93 20.49 -6.71
N THR A 63 -5.10 20.87 -5.45
CA THR A 63 -4.64 22.16 -4.91
C THR A 63 -3.12 22.30 -5.01
N HIS A 64 -2.37 21.23 -4.74
CA HIS A 64 -0.90 21.27 -4.82
C HIS A 64 -0.39 21.18 -6.26
N MET A 65 -1.01 20.38 -7.12
CA MET A 65 -0.70 20.35 -8.55
C MET A 65 -1.02 21.70 -9.20
N GLU A 66 -2.12 22.36 -8.84
CA GLU A 66 -2.48 23.69 -9.34
C GLU A 66 -1.44 24.77 -9.02
N ARG A 67 -0.67 24.63 -7.93
CA ARG A 67 0.42 25.53 -7.57
C ARG A 67 1.69 25.32 -8.40
N LEU A 68 1.87 24.12 -8.93
CA LEU A 68 3.08 23.67 -9.63
C LEU A 68 2.87 23.43 -11.13
N LYS A 69 1.64 23.64 -11.62
CA LYS A 69 1.28 23.44 -13.02
C LYS A 69 2.01 24.42 -13.94
N LYS A 70 2.13 24.04 -15.21
CA LYS A 70 2.58 24.96 -16.26
C LYS A 70 1.57 26.11 -16.46
N PRO A 71 2.02 27.29 -16.93
CA PRO A 71 1.16 28.45 -17.12
C PRO A 71 -0.01 28.25 -18.09
N ASP A 72 0.14 27.37 -19.08
CA ASP A 72 -0.83 27.05 -20.13
C ASP A 72 -1.89 26.02 -19.70
N VAL A 73 -1.69 25.35 -18.56
CA VAL A 73 -2.56 24.28 -18.08
C VAL A 73 -3.73 24.87 -17.28
N GLN A 74 -4.96 24.50 -17.65
CA GLN A 74 -6.16 24.92 -16.94
C GLN A 74 -6.43 24.02 -15.73
N LYS A 75 -7.25 24.51 -14.80
CA LYS A 75 -7.68 23.70 -13.64
C LYS A 75 -8.36 22.40 -14.07
N LYS A 76 -9.17 22.46 -15.13
CA LYS A 76 -9.85 21.30 -15.69
C LYS A 76 -8.90 20.19 -16.12
N ASP A 77 -7.74 20.54 -16.69
CA ASP A 77 -6.75 19.56 -17.12
C ASP A 77 -6.15 18.78 -15.92
N VAL A 78 -5.99 19.46 -14.78
CA VAL A 78 -5.55 18.85 -13.52
C VAL A 78 -6.59 17.84 -13.02
N GLU A 79 -7.86 18.26 -12.96
CA GLU A 79 -8.98 17.39 -12.55
C GLU A 79 -9.11 16.17 -13.47
N ASP A 80 -8.94 16.36 -14.78
CA ASP A 80 -9.01 15.30 -15.77
C ASP A 80 -7.86 14.28 -15.61
N VAL A 81 -6.64 14.72 -15.29
CA VAL A 81 -5.52 13.82 -14.96
C VAL A 81 -5.83 13.02 -13.70
N ILE A 82 -6.29 13.66 -12.62
CA ILE A 82 -6.65 12.96 -11.38
C ILE A 82 -7.70 11.89 -11.66
N ARG A 83 -8.74 12.22 -12.43
CA ARG A 83 -9.81 11.28 -12.77
C ARG A 83 -9.32 10.09 -13.61
N ARG A 84 -8.44 10.33 -14.59
CA ARG A 84 -7.85 9.23 -15.38
C ARG A 84 -6.98 8.31 -14.52
N MET A 85 -6.14 8.91 -13.67
CA MET A 85 -5.20 8.18 -12.84
C MET A 85 -5.87 7.35 -11.74
N MET A 86 -7.00 7.80 -11.19
CA MET A 86 -7.79 7.03 -10.22
C MET A 86 -8.33 5.70 -10.76
N ASP A 87 -8.45 5.57 -12.08
CA ASP A 87 -8.94 4.37 -12.77
C ASP A 87 -7.85 3.68 -13.61
N PHE A 88 -6.60 4.16 -13.51
CA PHE A 88 -5.47 3.57 -14.23
C PHE A 88 -4.99 2.32 -13.52
N VAL A 89 -4.93 1.20 -14.25
CA VAL A 89 -4.65 -0.13 -13.69
C VAL A 89 -3.58 -0.86 -14.47
N VAL A 90 -2.80 -1.68 -13.76
CA VAL A 90 -1.88 -2.64 -14.36
C VAL A 90 -2.62 -3.94 -14.64
N ILE A 91 -2.57 -4.40 -15.89
CA ILE A 91 -3.10 -5.71 -16.28
C ILE A 91 -1.94 -6.71 -16.27
N SER A 92 -2.03 -7.74 -15.44
CA SER A 92 -1.01 -8.78 -15.36
C SER A 92 -0.89 -9.56 -16.68
N PRO A 93 0.33 -9.95 -17.08
CA PRO A 93 0.55 -10.82 -18.23
C PRO A 93 -0.05 -12.21 -17.98
N THR A 94 -0.25 -12.99 -19.06
CA THR A 94 -0.73 -14.37 -18.93
C THR A 94 0.27 -15.24 -18.18
N ASN A 95 -0.25 -16.14 -17.33
CA ASN A 95 0.55 -17.08 -16.54
C ASN A 95 1.02 -18.28 -17.37
N LEU A 96 0.52 -18.46 -18.59
CA LEU A 96 0.94 -19.51 -19.53
C LEU A 96 2.21 -19.08 -20.26
N ASP A 97 3.34 -19.04 -19.56
CA ASP A 97 4.63 -18.65 -20.14
C ASP A 97 5.74 -19.69 -19.88
N PRO A 98 6.10 -20.51 -20.88
CA PRO A 98 7.17 -21.50 -20.73
C PRO A 98 8.57 -20.86 -20.62
N TYR A 99 8.74 -19.58 -20.98
CA TYR A 99 10.02 -18.87 -20.91
C TYR A 99 10.17 -17.99 -19.67
N GLY A 100 9.18 -18.01 -18.77
CA GLY A 100 9.18 -17.24 -17.53
C GLY A 100 8.47 -15.89 -17.64
N ILE A 101 7.53 -15.65 -16.73
CA ILE A 101 6.65 -14.48 -16.72
C ILE A 101 7.35 -13.19 -16.26
N VAL A 102 8.45 -13.32 -15.50
CA VAL A 102 9.08 -12.21 -14.77
C VAL A 102 9.53 -11.06 -15.68
N PRO A 103 10.26 -11.28 -16.80
CA PRO A 103 10.68 -10.18 -17.67
C PRO A 103 9.50 -9.41 -18.29
N LYS A 104 8.42 -10.12 -18.64
CA LYS A 104 7.19 -9.49 -19.17
C LYS A 104 6.52 -8.64 -18.10
N TYR A 105 6.44 -9.15 -16.87
CA TYR A 105 5.87 -8.43 -15.74
C TYR A 105 6.69 -7.16 -15.45
N LYS A 106 8.02 -7.26 -15.40
CA LYS A 106 8.92 -6.10 -15.22
C LYS A 106 8.71 -5.05 -16.32
N ASN A 107 8.58 -5.47 -17.58
CA ASN A 107 8.33 -4.56 -18.69
C ASN A 107 6.98 -3.83 -18.54
N ILE A 108 5.92 -4.53 -18.12
CA ILE A 108 4.60 -3.94 -17.89
C ILE A 108 4.66 -2.92 -16.74
N LEU A 109 5.37 -3.23 -15.65
CA LEU A 109 5.56 -2.29 -14.53
C LEU A 109 6.34 -1.04 -14.95
N ASN A 110 7.41 -1.21 -15.73
CA ASN A 110 8.18 -0.10 -16.28
C ASN A 110 7.34 0.77 -17.23
N ALA A 111 6.48 0.15 -18.03
CA ALA A 111 5.56 0.85 -18.92
C ALA A 111 4.49 1.62 -18.13
N TYR A 112 3.96 1.02 -17.07
CA TYR A 112 3.03 1.67 -16.15
C TYR A 112 3.66 2.88 -15.46
N GLU A 113 4.87 2.75 -14.90
CA GLU A 113 5.61 3.84 -14.27
C GLU A 113 5.83 4.99 -15.26
N SER A 114 6.25 4.66 -16.49
CA SER A 114 6.50 5.65 -17.55
C SER A 114 5.22 6.35 -18.00
N ALA A 115 4.12 5.61 -18.16
CA ALA A 115 2.82 6.16 -18.55
C ALA A 115 2.24 7.06 -17.45
N SER A 116 2.32 6.64 -16.19
CA SER A 116 1.88 7.41 -15.02
C SER A 116 2.64 8.74 -14.92
N ASN A 117 3.97 8.67 -14.99
CA ASN A 117 4.81 9.86 -14.97
C ASN A 117 4.54 10.78 -16.16
N SER A 118 4.27 10.22 -17.36
CA SER A 118 3.93 11.01 -18.54
C SER A 118 2.62 11.77 -18.39
N GLU A 119 1.56 11.15 -17.83
CA GLU A 119 0.29 11.84 -17.58
C GLU A 119 0.44 13.02 -16.62
N VAL A 120 1.23 12.85 -15.56
CA VAL A 120 1.50 13.93 -14.59
C VAL A 120 2.42 15.00 -15.19
N ALA A 121 3.40 14.63 -16.01
CA ALA A 121 4.32 15.57 -16.68
C ALA A 121 3.61 16.48 -17.68
N LYS A 122 2.46 16.07 -18.24
CA LYS A 122 1.62 16.96 -19.07
C LYS A 122 1.16 18.21 -18.29
N VAL A 123 0.95 18.07 -16.98
CA VAL A 123 0.51 19.15 -16.09
C VAL A 123 1.70 19.90 -15.47
N LEU A 124 2.70 19.18 -14.95
CA LEU A 124 3.79 19.75 -14.14
C LEU A 124 5.07 20.09 -14.94
N GLY A 125 5.22 19.53 -16.14
CA GLY A 125 6.43 19.71 -16.95
C GLY A 125 7.62 18.91 -16.48
N ASP A 126 8.81 19.51 -16.60
CA ASP A 126 10.08 18.79 -16.51
C ASP A 126 10.57 18.62 -15.06
N ASN A 127 9.76 18.98 -14.05
CA ASN A 127 10.09 18.74 -12.66
C ASN A 127 9.96 17.24 -12.33
N THR A 128 11.03 16.49 -12.60
CA THR A 128 11.07 15.02 -12.46
C THR A 128 10.72 14.55 -11.05
N VAL A 129 11.15 15.28 -10.01
CA VAL A 129 10.87 14.93 -8.61
C VAL A 129 9.40 15.15 -8.29
N ALA A 130 8.83 16.31 -8.66
CA ALA A 130 7.41 16.57 -8.46
C ALA A 130 6.55 15.58 -9.24
N VAL A 131 6.89 15.30 -10.51
CA VAL A 131 6.17 14.33 -11.35
C VAL A 131 6.09 12.97 -10.67
N LYS A 132 7.20 12.44 -10.15
CA LYS A 132 7.23 11.15 -9.46
C LYS A 132 6.41 11.17 -8.17
N ASN A 133 6.56 12.22 -7.36
CA ASN A 133 5.83 12.36 -6.11
C ASN A 133 4.30 12.41 -6.35
N PHE A 134 3.83 13.20 -7.31
CA PHE A 134 2.40 13.27 -7.65
C PHE A 134 1.88 12.01 -8.34
N SER A 135 2.69 11.37 -9.20
CA SER A 135 2.40 10.06 -9.80
C SER A 135 2.17 9.01 -8.71
N THR A 136 3.03 8.97 -7.70
CA THR A 136 2.91 8.02 -6.58
C THR A 136 1.75 8.37 -5.64
N ALA A 137 1.49 9.66 -5.40
CA ALA A 137 0.31 10.10 -4.65
C ALA A 137 -0.99 9.68 -5.35
N LEU A 138 -1.05 9.79 -6.67
CA LEU A 138 -2.20 9.35 -7.48
C LEU A 138 -2.35 7.83 -7.48
N GLU A 139 -1.26 7.08 -7.49
CA GLU A 139 -1.29 5.63 -7.32
C GLU A 139 -1.87 5.23 -5.96
N ALA A 140 -1.42 5.84 -4.87
CA ALA A 140 -1.97 5.59 -3.54
C ALA A 140 -3.46 5.96 -3.46
N LEU A 141 -3.88 7.07 -4.08
CA LEU A 141 -5.30 7.43 -4.20
C LEU A 141 -6.11 6.41 -5.01
N SER A 142 -5.55 5.92 -6.11
CA SER A 142 -6.15 4.86 -6.94
C SER A 142 -6.38 3.57 -6.12
N GLN A 143 -5.45 3.21 -5.24
CA GLN A 143 -5.60 2.06 -4.34
C GLN A 143 -6.75 2.25 -3.33
N ILE A 144 -6.91 3.46 -2.76
CA ILE A 144 -8.06 3.78 -1.88
C ILE A 144 -9.38 3.70 -2.68
N ASN A 145 -9.38 4.20 -3.92
CA ASN A 145 -10.53 4.13 -4.83
C ASN A 145 -10.90 2.68 -5.19
N LEU A 146 -9.89 1.84 -5.47
CA LEU A 146 -10.08 0.41 -5.72
C LEU A 146 -10.69 -0.28 -4.49
N LEU A 147 -10.17 0.00 -3.30
CA LEU A 147 -10.74 -0.50 -2.05
C LEU A 147 -12.21 -0.09 -1.89
N TYR A 148 -12.54 1.19 -2.12
CA TYR A 148 -13.93 1.67 -2.09
C TYR A 148 -14.83 0.88 -3.06
N LYS A 149 -14.40 0.71 -4.31
CA LYS A 149 -15.18 -0.01 -5.34
C LYS A 149 -15.42 -1.47 -4.96
N ILE A 150 -14.41 -2.15 -4.43
CA ILE A 150 -14.51 -3.55 -4.00
C ILE A 150 -15.51 -3.67 -2.85
N ILE A 151 -15.39 -2.83 -1.82
CA ILE A 151 -16.29 -2.87 -0.66
C ILE A 151 -17.72 -2.48 -1.05
N ASP A 152 -17.90 -1.48 -1.92
CA ASP A 152 -19.22 -1.07 -2.41
C ASP A 152 -19.89 -2.20 -3.21
N HIS A 153 -19.13 -2.89 -4.05
CA HIS A 153 -19.61 -4.04 -4.81
C HIS A 153 -20.14 -5.14 -3.88
N TYR A 154 -19.34 -5.58 -2.91
CA TYR A 154 -19.75 -6.64 -1.98
C TYR A 154 -20.87 -6.18 -1.03
N TYR A 155 -20.88 -4.91 -0.62
CA TYR A 155 -21.96 -4.31 0.16
C TYR A 155 -23.31 -4.39 -0.58
N ARG A 156 -23.33 -4.04 -1.88
CA ARG A 156 -24.53 -4.12 -2.71
C ARG A 156 -25.00 -5.56 -2.92
N ILE A 157 -24.07 -6.50 -3.13
CA ILE A 157 -24.38 -7.93 -3.21
C ILE A 157 -25.03 -8.42 -1.92
N ALA A 158 -24.42 -8.13 -0.78
CA ALA A 158 -24.93 -8.54 0.53
C ALA A 158 -26.34 -7.98 0.78
N LYS A 159 -26.59 -6.72 0.42
CA LYS A 159 -27.91 -6.09 0.54
C LYS A 159 -28.95 -6.66 -0.43
N LYS A 160 -28.58 -6.90 -1.69
CA LYS A 160 -29.49 -7.39 -2.75
C LYS A 160 -29.95 -8.82 -2.48
N TYR A 161 -29.02 -9.71 -2.17
CA TYR A 161 -29.29 -11.14 -1.98
C TYR A 161 -29.53 -11.53 -0.52
N LYS A 162 -29.54 -10.55 0.40
CA LYS A 162 -29.67 -10.77 1.85
C LYS A 162 -28.62 -11.75 2.38
N LEU A 163 -27.40 -11.67 1.87
CA LEU A 163 -26.28 -12.54 2.26
C LEU A 163 -25.58 -11.96 3.49
N TYR A 164 -26.22 -12.09 4.66
CA TYR A 164 -25.75 -11.49 5.91
C TYR A 164 -24.38 -12.00 6.35
N ALA A 165 -24.05 -13.26 6.07
CA ALA A 165 -22.74 -13.83 6.36
C ALA A 165 -21.59 -13.07 5.66
N TYR A 166 -21.79 -12.63 4.41
CA TYR A 166 -20.79 -11.81 3.70
C TYR A 166 -20.66 -10.42 4.33
N ALA A 167 -21.77 -9.78 4.71
CA ALA A 167 -21.73 -8.50 5.40
C ALA A 167 -20.98 -8.61 6.75
N LEU A 168 -21.19 -9.70 7.48
CA LEU A 168 -20.49 -9.96 8.74
C LEU A 168 -18.97 -10.08 8.51
N GLN A 169 -18.54 -10.89 7.54
CA GLN A 169 -17.11 -11.05 7.22
C GLN A 169 -16.45 -9.71 6.89
N ILE A 170 -17.05 -8.92 6.00
CA ILE A 170 -16.53 -7.60 5.64
C ILE A 170 -16.44 -6.70 6.87
N SER A 171 -17.49 -6.70 7.71
CA SER A 171 -17.51 -5.87 8.93
C SER A 171 -16.40 -6.21 9.91
N MET A 172 -15.99 -7.48 9.98
CA MET A 172 -14.88 -7.94 10.82
C MET A 172 -13.53 -7.47 10.29
N PHE A 173 -13.38 -7.33 8.98
CA PHE A 173 -12.14 -6.83 8.35
C PHE A 173 -12.04 -5.30 8.35
N ILE A 174 -13.12 -4.55 8.64
CA ILE A 174 -13.11 -3.08 8.63
C ILE A 174 -11.92 -2.47 9.40
N PRO A 175 -11.53 -2.94 10.61
CA PRO A 175 -10.40 -2.36 11.33
C PRO A 175 -9.09 -2.42 10.53
N LEU A 176 -8.79 -3.57 9.93
CA LEU A 176 -7.59 -3.78 9.10
C LEU A 176 -7.65 -2.97 7.80
N LEU A 177 -8.82 -2.94 7.16
CA LEU A 177 -9.04 -2.12 5.96
C LEU A 177 -8.92 -0.62 6.26
N LYS A 178 -9.37 -0.20 7.43
CA LYS A 178 -9.27 1.18 7.89
C LYS A 178 -7.81 1.55 8.11
N GLU A 179 -7.05 0.71 8.80
CA GLU A 179 -5.61 0.91 8.98
C GLU A 179 -4.87 1.01 7.65
N ALA A 180 -5.14 0.11 6.70
CA ALA A 180 -4.58 0.17 5.36
C ALA A 180 -4.96 1.47 4.63
N SER A 181 -6.23 1.90 4.70
CA SER A 181 -6.68 3.15 4.06
C SER A 181 -6.08 4.41 4.72
N ASP A 182 -5.92 4.42 6.04
CA ASP A 182 -5.28 5.50 6.79
C ASP A 182 -3.80 5.61 6.41
N ALA A 183 -3.10 4.47 6.29
CA ALA A 183 -1.70 4.42 5.85
C ALA A 183 -1.52 4.94 4.41
N LEU A 184 -2.39 4.52 3.48
CA LEU A 184 -2.40 5.02 2.10
C LEU A 184 -2.67 6.53 2.05
N ASN A 185 -3.63 7.03 2.81
CA ASN A 185 -3.93 8.46 2.87
C ASN A 185 -2.78 9.27 3.50
N GLY A 186 -2.10 8.69 4.49
CA GLY A 186 -0.85 9.22 5.02
C GLY A 186 0.24 9.33 3.95
N ALA A 187 0.40 8.28 3.12
CA ALA A 187 1.34 8.27 2.00
C ALA A 187 1.00 9.35 0.95
N VAL A 188 -0.27 9.50 0.58
CA VAL A 188 -0.74 10.59 -0.30
C VAL A 188 -0.28 11.95 0.24
N THR A 189 -0.55 12.21 1.52
CA THR A 189 -0.19 13.48 2.17
C THR A 189 1.32 13.72 2.18
N ALA A 190 2.11 12.69 2.44
CA ALA A 190 3.56 12.77 2.48
C ALA A 190 4.17 13.01 1.09
N PHE A 191 3.70 12.28 0.06
CA PHE A 191 4.18 12.45 -1.31
C PHE A 191 3.86 13.82 -1.89
N ILE A 192 2.67 14.36 -1.65
CA ILE A 192 2.33 15.74 -2.06
C ILE A 192 3.30 16.77 -1.46
N LYS A 193 3.80 16.52 -0.24
CA LYS A 193 4.78 17.37 0.46
C LYS A 193 6.23 17.05 0.10
N GLY A 194 6.48 16.04 -0.73
CA GLY A 194 7.82 15.55 -1.06
C GLY A 194 8.56 14.93 0.12
N ILE A 195 7.84 14.50 1.15
CA ILE A 195 8.41 13.79 2.30
C ILE A 195 8.70 12.36 1.87
N PRO A 196 9.94 11.83 2.05
CA PRO A 196 10.24 10.45 1.74
C PRO A 196 9.38 9.51 2.61
N VAL A 197 8.80 8.49 1.97
CA VAL A 197 7.96 7.48 2.62
C VAL A 197 8.54 6.11 2.33
N GLY A 198 8.57 5.25 3.34
CA GLY A 198 9.03 3.88 3.24
C GLY A 198 10.03 3.53 4.34
N ASP A 199 10.56 2.31 4.25
CA ASP A 199 11.51 1.79 5.20
C ASP A 199 12.88 2.43 5.00
N GLY A 200 13.15 3.46 5.80
CA GLY A 200 14.44 4.16 5.80
C GLY A 200 15.61 3.29 6.26
N ALA A 201 15.37 2.08 6.79
CA ALA A 201 16.41 1.22 7.36
C ALA A 201 17.49 0.86 6.33
N GLY A 202 17.11 0.33 5.16
CA GLY A 202 18.05 -0.03 4.09
C GLY A 202 18.87 1.17 3.60
N PRO A 203 18.24 2.27 3.14
CA PRO A 203 18.94 3.48 2.73
C PRO A 203 19.82 4.11 3.82
N LEU A 204 19.40 4.07 5.09
CA LEU A 204 20.17 4.60 6.22
C LEU A 204 21.41 3.75 6.52
N VAL A 205 21.29 2.42 6.44
CA VAL A 205 22.43 1.51 6.55
C VAL A 205 23.41 1.76 5.41
N ALA A 206 22.94 1.85 4.17
CA ALA A 206 23.77 2.19 3.01
C ALA A 206 24.50 3.53 3.20
N TYR A 207 23.80 4.56 3.69
CA TYR A 207 24.39 5.87 3.98
C TYR A 207 25.49 5.79 5.06
N ASN A 208 25.25 5.06 6.15
CA ASN A 208 26.23 4.91 7.22
C ASN A 208 27.47 4.15 6.76
N VAL A 209 27.31 3.11 5.92
CA VAL A 209 28.43 2.37 5.32
C VAL A 209 29.25 3.29 4.41
N ILE A 210 28.60 4.03 3.50
CA ILE A 210 29.29 4.96 2.60
C ILE A 210 30.05 6.03 3.38
N ARG A 211 29.50 6.54 4.49
CA ARG A 211 30.14 7.55 5.33
C ARG A 211 31.36 7.03 6.08
N ALA A 212 31.38 5.75 6.44
CA ALA A 212 32.52 5.10 7.10
C ALA A 212 33.62 4.67 6.11
N CYS A 213 33.30 4.62 4.82
CA CYS A 213 34.14 4.15 3.74
C CYS A 213 35.22 5.16 3.31
N ALA A 214 36.36 4.67 2.84
CA ALA A 214 37.38 5.46 2.17
C ALA A 214 37.14 5.51 0.66
N GLN A 215 37.51 6.63 0.03
CA GLN A 215 37.50 6.83 -1.44
C GLN A 215 36.17 6.49 -2.13
N PRO A 216 35.02 7.06 -1.70
CA PRO A 216 33.75 6.77 -2.34
C PRO A 216 33.70 7.32 -3.78
N VAL A 217 33.43 6.45 -4.75
CA VAL A 217 33.20 6.80 -6.16
C VAL A 217 31.76 6.43 -6.50
N ALA A 218 30.93 7.43 -6.81
CA ALA A 218 29.55 7.23 -7.20
C ALA A 218 29.42 7.03 -8.71
N HIS A 219 28.66 6.02 -9.10
CA HIS A 219 28.24 5.76 -10.46
C HIS A 219 26.72 5.94 -10.56
N GLU A 220 26.28 6.94 -11.34
CA GLU A 220 24.87 7.23 -11.63
C GLU A 220 24.49 6.69 -13.01
N ALA A 221 24.82 5.43 -13.28
CA ALA A 221 24.59 4.79 -14.58
C ALA A 221 23.23 4.09 -14.68
N VAL A 222 22.53 3.92 -13.55
CA VAL A 222 21.27 3.18 -13.46
C VAL A 222 20.16 4.14 -13.06
N LYS A 223 19.01 4.06 -13.75
CA LYS A 223 17.87 4.94 -13.50
C LYS A 223 17.49 4.85 -12.03
N ASP A 224 17.53 6.00 -11.36
CA ASP A 224 17.08 6.17 -9.98
C ASP A 224 17.81 5.31 -8.93
N THR A 225 19.01 4.84 -9.26
CA THR A 225 19.84 4.00 -8.40
C THR A 225 21.24 4.59 -8.34
N ALA A 226 21.76 4.78 -7.13
CA ALA A 226 23.15 5.11 -6.91
C ALA A 226 23.94 3.83 -6.64
N VAL A 227 25.02 3.62 -7.39
CA VAL A 227 26.01 2.57 -7.14
C VAL A 227 27.28 3.24 -6.66
N VAL A 228 27.69 3.00 -5.41
CA VAL A 228 28.89 3.62 -4.82
C VAL A 228 29.95 2.57 -4.58
N GLU A 229 31.10 2.72 -5.22
CA GLU A 229 32.31 1.96 -4.94
C GLU A 229 33.06 2.60 -3.78
N CYS A 230 33.49 1.80 -2.80
CA CYS A 230 34.34 2.29 -1.71
C CYS A 230 35.16 1.19 -1.05
N ASP A 231 36.18 1.57 -0.28
CA ASP A 231 36.98 0.65 0.52
C ASP A 231 36.65 0.78 2.01
N LEU A 232 36.39 -0.34 2.67
CA LEU A 232 36.15 -0.43 4.11
C LEU A 232 36.97 -1.58 4.69
N GLU A 233 37.81 -1.30 5.68
CA GLU A 233 38.63 -2.32 6.38
C GLU A 233 39.45 -3.21 5.42
N GLY A 234 40.00 -2.63 4.35
CA GLY A 234 40.76 -3.35 3.33
C GLY A 234 39.92 -4.25 2.41
N ARG A 235 38.58 -4.12 2.45
CA ARG A 235 37.65 -4.80 1.55
C ARG A 235 37.00 -3.79 0.62
N LYS A 236 36.95 -4.15 -0.66
CA LYS A 236 36.24 -3.38 -1.67
C LYS A 236 34.75 -3.66 -1.61
N LEU A 237 33.95 -2.60 -1.50
CA LEU A 237 32.49 -2.63 -1.40
C LEU A 237 31.85 -1.92 -2.59
N TYR A 238 30.69 -2.42 -3.00
CA TYR A 238 29.82 -1.77 -3.98
C TYR A 238 28.43 -1.66 -3.34
N VAL A 239 28.07 -0.44 -2.94
CA VAL A 239 26.82 -0.14 -2.25
C VAL A 239 25.79 0.31 -3.27
N VAL A 240 24.71 -0.46 -3.40
CA VAL A 240 23.58 -0.14 -4.29
C VAL A 240 22.43 0.40 -3.44
N LYS A 241 21.90 1.56 -3.78
CA LYS A 241 20.70 2.12 -3.12
C LYS A 241 19.83 2.91 -4.08
N ALA A 242 18.54 3.02 -3.77
CA ALA A 242 17.66 3.96 -4.45
C ALA A 242 18.13 5.42 -4.28
N MET A 243 17.95 6.24 -5.30
CA MET A 243 18.12 7.68 -5.22
C MET A 243 16.93 8.32 -4.48
N GLY A 244 17.23 9.36 -3.72
CA GLY A 244 16.23 10.17 -3.02
C GLY A 244 16.72 11.62 -2.93
N PRO A 245 15.92 12.55 -2.36
CA PRO A 245 14.65 12.32 -1.68
C PRO A 245 13.46 12.05 -2.64
N GLY A 246 12.37 11.51 -2.11
CA GLY A 246 11.10 11.34 -2.83
C GLY A 246 10.52 9.93 -2.73
N SER A 247 9.56 9.63 -3.60
CA SER A 247 8.87 8.33 -3.67
C SER A 247 9.59 7.26 -4.49
N THR A 248 10.84 7.51 -4.87
CA THR A 248 11.51 6.67 -5.86
C THR A 248 12.10 5.42 -5.20
N VAL A 249 11.72 4.25 -5.70
CA VAL A 249 12.20 2.94 -5.21
C VAL A 249 13.50 2.47 -5.87
N GLY A 250 13.93 3.16 -6.93
CA GLY A 250 15.12 2.81 -7.70
C GLY A 250 14.94 1.53 -8.52
N ARG A 251 16.06 1.02 -9.03
CA ARG A 251 16.19 -0.25 -9.76
C ARG A 251 17.43 -0.99 -9.26
N PRO A 252 17.37 -1.59 -8.06
CA PRO A 252 18.53 -2.21 -7.44
C PRO A 252 19.00 -3.45 -8.21
N ASP A 253 18.11 -4.16 -8.90
CA ASP A 253 18.47 -5.30 -9.74
C ASP A 253 19.35 -4.91 -10.94
N GLU A 254 19.02 -3.82 -11.63
CA GLU A 254 19.85 -3.21 -12.68
C GLU A 254 21.17 -2.66 -12.10
N GLY A 255 21.16 -2.20 -10.84
CA GLY A 255 22.36 -1.82 -10.09
C GLY A 255 23.32 -2.99 -9.87
N VAL A 256 22.79 -4.15 -9.48
CA VAL A 256 23.57 -5.39 -9.34
C VAL A 256 24.08 -5.85 -10.70
N GLU A 257 23.24 -5.84 -11.74
CA GLU A 257 23.62 -6.18 -13.11
C GLU A 257 24.77 -5.29 -13.62
N TYR A 258 24.70 -3.98 -13.35
CA TYR A 258 25.76 -3.03 -13.70
C TYR A 258 27.11 -3.39 -13.08
N ILE A 259 27.14 -3.80 -11.81
CA ILE A 259 28.38 -4.21 -11.13
C ILE A 259 28.99 -5.46 -11.79
N PHE A 260 28.17 -6.48 -12.06
CA PHE A 260 28.65 -7.74 -12.62
C PHE A 260 29.04 -7.62 -14.11
N GLU A 261 28.22 -6.95 -14.92
CA GLU A 261 28.38 -6.93 -16.37
C GLU A 261 29.18 -5.73 -16.88
N LYS A 262 29.01 -4.53 -16.30
CA LYS A 262 29.66 -3.30 -16.78
C LYS A 262 30.97 -3.01 -16.08
N LEU A 263 31.01 -3.13 -14.75
CA LEU A 263 32.26 -2.99 -14.00
C LEU A 263 33.11 -4.28 -14.07
N GLY A 264 32.51 -5.40 -14.49
CA GLY A 264 33.21 -6.69 -14.61
C GLY A 264 33.64 -7.27 -13.26
N VAL A 265 32.99 -6.84 -12.18
CA VAL A 265 33.36 -7.22 -10.81
C VAL A 265 32.57 -8.47 -10.41
N ARG A 266 33.21 -9.35 -9.64
CA ARG A 266 32.55 -10.53 -9.06
C ARG A 266 32.63 -10.48 -7.54
N PRO A 267 31.67 -9.83 -6.86
CA PRO A 267 31.59 -9.82 -5.41
C PRO A 267 31.45 -11.25 -4.87
N LYS A 268 32.16 -11.56 -3.78
CA LYS A 268 32.06 -12.86 -3.10
C LYS A 268 30.73 -13.02 -2.33
N TYR A 269 30.18 -11.91 -1.85
CA TYR A 269 28.94 -11.89 -1.09
C TYR A 269 28.04 -10.77 -1.61
N LEU A 270 26.75 -11.08 -1.73
CA LEU A 270 25.69 -10.11 -1.90
C LEU A 270 24.95 -9.99 -0.56
N ILE A 271 24.94 -8.80 0.03
CA ILE A 271 24.30 -8.54 1.32
C ILE A 271 23.10 -7.62 1.05
N THR A 272 21.90 -8.10 1.33
CA THR A 272 20.66 -7.34 1.21
C THR A 272 20.17 -6.93 2.59
N VAL A 273 19.87 -5.64 2.77
CA VAL A 273 19.34 -5.10 4.02
C VAL A 273 17.98 -4.48 3.72
N ASP A 274 16.93 -5.06 4.31
CA ASP A 274 15.56 -4.62 4.16
C ASP A 274 14.87 -4.56 5.53
N ALA A 275 13.81 -3.75 5.66
CA ALA A 275 12.99 -3.79 6.85
C ALA A 275 11.84 -4.79 6.63
N ALA A 276 11.86 -5.89 7.39
CA ALA A 276 10.79 -6.86 7.33
C ALA A 276 9.58 -6.41 8.15
N LEU A 277 8.39 -6.79 7.70
CA LEU A 277 7.19 -6.74 8.53
C LEU A 277 7.38 -7.67 9.72
N LYS A 278 7.01 -7.20 10.91
CA LYS A 278 7.00 -8.00 12.13
C LYS A 278 5.61 -8.59 12.36
N LEU A 279 5.55 -9.76 12.97
CA LEU A 279 4.33 -10.27 13.56
C LEU A 279 3.99 -9.47 14.84
N GLU A 280 2.72 -9.47 15.24
CA GLU A 280 2.25 -8.70 16.40
C GLU A 280 2.96 -9.12 17.69
N GLY A 281 3.40 -10.39 17.79
CA GLY A 281 4.16 -10.92 18.92
C GLY A 281 5.67 -10.67 18.89
N GLU A 282 6.23 -10.18 17.78
CA GLU A 282 7.68 -9.94 17.63
C GLU A 282 8.07 -8.55 18.13
N LYS A 283 9.29 -8.41 18.66
CA LYS A 283 9.76 -7.11 19.15
C LYS A 283 10.21 -6.25 17.97
N THR A 284 9.79 -5.00 18.00
CA THR A 284 10.23 -4.01 17.00
C THR A 284 11.74 -3.81 17.07
N GLY A 285 12.40 -3.82 15.92
CA GLY A 285 13.84 -3.60 15.80
C GLY A 285 14.71 -4.84 16.05
N GLU A 286 14.11 -6.03 16.17
CA GLU A 286 14.86 -7.28 16.13
C GLU A 286 15.51 -7.49 14.75
N ILE A 287 16.73 -8.03 14.76
CA ILE A 287 17.50 -8.33 13.55
C ILE A 287 17.30 -9.81 13.22
N ALA A 288 16.82 -10.09 12.02
CA ALA A 288 16.75 -11.43 11.46
C ALA A 288 17.82 -11.60 10.39
N GLU A 289 18.55 -12.71 10.45
CA GLU A 289 19.58 -13.08 9.47
C GLU A 289 19.12 -14.32 8.69
N GLY A 290 19.41 -14.35 7.40
CA GLY A 290 18.98 -15.44 6.51
C GLY A 290 19.78 -15.50 5.22
N VAL A 291 19.52 -16.54 4.42
CA VAL A 291 20.15 -16.75 3.10
C VAL A 291 19.10 -16.53 2.01
N GLY A 292 19.43 -15.69 1.04
CA GLY A 292 18.55 -15.29 -0.07
C GLY A 292 18.45 -13.78 -0.18
N VAL A 293 17.66 -13.29 -1.14
CA VAL A 293 17.43 -11.86 -1.33
C VAL A 293 16.22 -11.42 -0.49
N ALA A 294 16.50 -10.56 0.49
CA ALA A 294 15.47 -9.87 1.27
C ALA A 294 15.07 -8.59 0.52
N MET A 295 13.88 -8.59 -0.08
CA MET A 295 13.33 -7.46 -0.80
C MET A 295 11.81 -7.56 -0.88
N GLY A 296 11.12 -6.45 -0.59
CA GLY A 296 9.69 -6.29 -0.85
C GLY A 296 9.31 -6.18 -2.34
N GLY A 297 8.05 -5.85 -2.59
CA GLY A 297 7.52 -5.63 -3.94
C GLY A 297 7.04 -6.90 -4.64
N ILE A 298 6.88 -6.80 -5.97
CA ILE A 298 6.22 -7.83 -6.79
C ILE A 298 7.13 -9.07 -7.02
N GLY A 299 8.41 -8.98 -6.66
CA GLY A 299 9.37 -10.08 -6.74
C GLY A 299 10.14 -10.19 -8.07
N ALA A 300 9.87 -9.30 -9.04
CA ALA A 300 10.60 -9.28 -10.31
C ALA A 300 12.09 -8.92 -10.13
N GLU A 301 12.38 -7.91 -9.30
CA GLU A 301 13.73 -7.46 -9.00
C GLU A 301 14.49 -8.52 -8.19
N LYS A 302 13.82 -9.11 -7.18
CA LYS A 302 14.34 -10.25 -6.42
C LYS A 302 14.78 -11.39 -7.33
N PHE A 303 13.92 -11.82 -8.25
CA PHE A 303 14.23 -12.88 -9.22
C PHE A 303 15.44 -12.54 -10.08
N ASN A 304 15.56 -11.30 -10.55
CA ASN A 304 16.68 -10.87 -11.37
C ASN A 304 17.99 -10.90 -10.59
N ILE A 305 18.00 -10.42 -9.34
CA ILE A 305 19.17 -10.46 -8.46
C ILE A 305 19.59 -11.91 -8.20
N GLU A 306 18.64 -12.80 -7.86
CA GLU A 306 18.90 -14.23 -7.64
C GLU A 306 19.43 -14.92 -8.91
N SER A 307 18.91 -14.55 -10.07
CA SER A 307 19.36 -15.07 -11.37
C SER A 307 20.79 -14.62 -11.70
N ILE A 308 21.13 -13.35 -11.44
CA ILE A 308 22.49 -12.81 -11.63
C ILE A 308 23.45 -13.50 -10.66
N ALA A 309 23.07 -13.61 -9.38
CA ALA A 309 23.87 -14.30 -8.38
C ALA A 309 24.11 -15.77 -8.75
N THR A 310 23.12 -16.47 -9.31
CA THR A 310 23.27 -17.86 -9.76
C THR A 310 24.15 -17.99 -11.01
N LYS A 311 24.08 -17.02 -11.92
CA LYS A 311 24.86 -17.02 -13.18
C LYS A 311 26.35 -16.73 -12.95
N TYR A 312 26.68 -15.88 -11.97
CA TYR A 312 28.05 -15.37 -11.76
C TYR A 312 28.69 -15.78 -10.43
N GLY A 313 27.93 -16.33 -9.49
CA GLY A 313 28.38 -16.79 -8.17
C GLY A 313 28.98 -18.18 -8.15
#